data_AF-A0A519FVC3-F1
#
_entry.id   AF-A0A519FVC3-F1
#
_cell.length_a   1.000
_cell.length_b   1.000
_cell.length_c   1.000
_cell.angle_alpha   90.00
_cell.angle_beta   90.00
_cell.angle_gamma   90.00
#
_symmetry.space_group_name_H-M   'P 1'
#
loop_
_entity.id
_entity.type
_entity.pdbx_description
1 polymer ?
#
loop_
_entity_poly.entity_id
_entity_poly.type
_entity_poly.pdbx_seq_one_letter_code
_entity_poly.pdbx_strand_id
1 'polypeptide(L)'
;QLGTFLRLHREWRFSGDDAFLRELWPAAVRSLEYAIVDWDRGENPGLLSGELHNTYDIEFHGTEPLANGMFIAALRAGARMAAHLGDAERAADWSSRADRASAAMDEVLWNGEYYRQVIDDVDAHRYQYGDGVLSDQLLGQFHARLNGLGDIVPADRVRSALGAIVAHNFRTDLTAHESTQRVYALNDEGGLLLASWPRGGRPAIPFVYSDEVWTGVEHQVATALVYAGLVDDAMLLERTLRSRYDGTVRNPWNEIECGNHYARSLASWGLLLAVSGAQWDAPTRTLSFDPVDDGVYLFTTDRAWGRAEVRGDELTLHVDGGRLDVDRLLLRGRPVADDRSLTTSPSDPIPQETP
;
A
#
# COMPACT_ATOMS: atom_id res chain seq x y z
N GLN A 1 -3.95 14.46 2.56
CA GLN A 1 -5.27 14.58 1.88
C GLN A 1 -5.65 13.34 1.09
N LEU A 2 -4.87 12.97 0.06
CA LEU A 2 -5.17 11.85 -0.86
C LEU A 2 -5.32 10.49 -0.15
N GLY A 3 -4.52 10.24 0.88
CA GLY A 3 -4.71 9.04 1.74
C GLY A 3 -6.09 8.96 2.40
N THR A 4 -6.69 10.09 2.79
CA THR A 4 -8.05 10.11 3.34
C THR A 4 -9.09 9.85 2.25
N PHE A 5 -8.89 10.36 1.04
CA PHE A 5 -9.75 10.06 -0.11
C PHE A 5 -9.74 8.56 -0.44
N LEU A 6 -8.57 7.94 -0.45
CA LEU A 6 -8.43 6.49 -0.65
C LEU A 6 -9.10 5.68 0.47
N ARG A 7 -9.06 6.15 1.72
CA ARG A 7 -9.81 5.50 2.81
C ARG A 7 -11.33 5.56 2.57
N LEU A 8 -11.87 6.68 2.08
CA LEU A 8 -13.30 6.75 1.72
C LEU A 8 -13.65 5.67 0.70
N HIS A 9 -12.86 5.53 -0.37
CA HIS A 9 -13.06 4.47 -1.35
C HIS A 9 -12.98 3.08 -0.72
N ARG A 10 -11.97 2.83 0.13
CA ARG A 10 -11.83 1.55 0.85
C ARG A 10 -13.08 1.22 1.65
N GLU A 11 -13.54 2.15 2.49
CA GLU A 11 -14.70 1.94 3.38
C GLU A 11 -15.96 1.69 2.57
N TRP A 12 -16.22 2.49 1.53
CA TRP A 12 -17.37 2.28 0.64
C TRP A 12 -17.26 0.95 -0.11
N ARG A 13 -16.11 0.64 -0.70
CA ARG A 13 -15.92 -0.62 -1.45
C ARG A 13 -16.13 -1.84 -0.55
N PHE A 14 -15.66 -1.77 0.70
CA PHE A 14 -15.76 -2.88 1.63
C PHE A 14 -17.16 -3.02 2.21
N SER A 15 -17.85 -1.92 2.54
CA SER A 15 -19.18 -1.93 3.16
C SER A 15 -20.35 -1.98 2.17
N GLY A 16 -20.18 -1.44 0.96
CA GLY A 16 -21.26 -1.20 0.01
C GLY A 16 -22.24 -0.10 0.45
N ASP A 17 -21.88 0.73 1.44
CA ASP A 17 -22.77 1.77 1.97
C ASP A 17 -22.82 2.99 1.04
N ASP A 18 -23.81 2.98 0.14
CA ASP A 18 -24.05 4.10 -0.76
C ASP A 18 -24.55 5.38 -0.08
N ALA A 19 -25.20 5.27 1.10
CA ALA A 19 -25.66 6.44 1.81
C ALA A 19 -24.45 7.20 2.39
N PHE A 20 -23.52 6.46 3.00
CA PHE A 20 -22.23 6.98 3.46
C PHE A 20 -21.43 7.62 2.32
N LEU A 21 -21.33 6.95 1.16
CA LEU A 21 -20.63 7.51 0.01
C LEU A 21 -21.30 8.81 -0.47
N ARG A 22 -22.63 8.84 -0.64
CA ARG A 22 -23.35 10.04 -1.12
C ARG A 22 -23.21 11.22 -0.14
N GLU A 23 -23.21 10.96 1.16
CA GLU A 23 -23.00 11.98 2.18
C GLU A 23 -21.64 12.66 2.03
N LEU A 24 -20.58 11.87 1.88
CA LEU A 24 -19.20 12.39 1.83
C LEU A 24 -18.76 12.82 0.43
N TRP A 25 -19.48 12.42 -0.62
CA TRP A 25 -19.11 12.65 -2.01
C TRP A 25 -18.81 14.13 -2.34
N PRO A 26 -19.63 15.12 -1.93
CA PRO A 26 -19.31 16.51 -2.23
C PRO A 26 -17.97 16.98 -1.63
N ALA A 27 -17.60 16.49 -0.45
CA ALA A 27 -16.31 16.79 0.17
C ALA A 27 -15.15 16.04 -0.51
N ALA A 28 -15.38 14.78 -0.91
CA ALA A 28 -14.44 14.00 -1.68
C ALA A 28 -14.09 14.67 -3.01
N VAL A 29 -15.09 15.12 -3.76
CA VAL A 29 -14.91 15.86 -5.02
C VAL A 29 -14.08 17.12 -4.79
N ARG A 30 -14.45 17.98 -3.82
CA ARG A 30 -13.67 19.19 -3.53
C ARG A 30 -12.20 18.88 -3.17
N SER A 31 -11.97 17.79 -2.43
CA SER A 31 -10.63 17.36 -2.03
C SER A 31 -9.78 16.92 -3.22
N LEU A 32 -10.32 16.13 -4.15
CA LEU A 32 -9.57 15.68 -5.31
C LEU A 32 -9.41 16.80 -6.36
N GLU A 33 -10.44 17.59 -6.61
CA GLU A 33 -10.36 18.77 -7.50
C GLU A 33 -9.37 19.81 -7.00
N TYR A 34 -9.28 20.03 -5.69
CA TYR A 34 -8.24 20.87 -5.13
C TYR A 34 -6.85 20.36 -5.49
N ALA A 35 -6.57 19.07 -5.33
CA ALA A 35 -5.27 18.50 -5.70
C ALA A 35 -4.98 18.68 -7.21
N ILE A 36 -6.00 18.48 -8.06
CA ILE A 36 -5.89 18.67 -9.52
C ILE A 36 -5.56 20.12 -9.88
N VAL A 37 -6.17 21.11 -9.22
CA VAL A 37 -5.99 22.52 -9.60
C VAL A 37 -4.78 23.15 -8.91
N ASP A 38 -4.51 22.76 -7.67
CA ASP A 38 -3.55 23.46 -6.82
C ASP A 38 -2.16 22.82 -6.74
N TRP A 39 -2.03 21.54 -7.07
CA TRP A 39 -0.74 20.83 -6.98
C TRP A 39 -0.19 20.40 -8.35
N ASP A 40 -1.02 20.33 -9.39
CA ASP A 40 -0.57 20.19 -10.80
C ASP A 40 -0.21 21.56 -11.38
N ARG A 41 0.92 22.12 -10.91
CA ARG A 41 1.36 23.49 -11.24
C ARG A 41 2.77 23.59 -11.80
N GLY A 42 3.46 22.46 -11.95
CA GLY A 42 4.86 22.40 -12.36
C GLY A 42 5.06 22.31 -13.86
N GLU A 43 6.31 22.02 -14.23
CA GLU A 43 6.73 21.89 -15.62
C GLU A 43 6.27 20.59 -16.27
N ASN A 44 5.76 19.63 -15.49
CA ASN A 44 5.28 18.34 -15.92
C ASN A 44 3.74 18.27 -15.79
N PRO A 45 2.97 18.66 -16.82
CA PRO A 45 1.51 18.71 -16.73
C PRO A 45 0.91 17.34 -16.41
N GLY A 46 -0.04 17.32 -15.48
CA GLY A 46 -0.68 16.09 -15.01
C GLY A 46 0.01 15.43 -13.83
N LEU A 47 1.16 15.96 -13.38
CA LEU A 47 1.86 15.50 -12.19
C LEU A 47 1.81 16.55 -11.09
N LEU A 48 1.61 16.08 -9.87
CA LEU A 48 1.74 16.89 -8.68
C LEU A 48 3.20 17.30 -8.50
N SER A 49 3.42 18.57 -8.20
CA SER A 49 4.74 19.14 -8.01
C SER A 49 4.70 20.36 -7.09
N GLY A 50 5.88 20.93 -6.83
CA GLY A 50 6.02 22.07 -5.92
C GLY A 50 6.20 21.61 -4.48
N GLU A 51 5.63 22.33 -3.52
CA GLU A 51 5.78 22.05 -2.09
C GLU A 51 4.75 21.01 -1.62
N LEU A 52 5.17 19.75 -1.50
CA LEU A 52 4.30 18.62 -1.19
C LEU A 52 4.55 18.09 0.23
N HIS A 53 3.72 18.53 1.18
CA HIS A 53 3.71 18.01 2.55
C HIS A 53 3.38 16.52 2.59
N ASN A 54 4.16 15.75 3.35
CA ASN A 54 4.04 14.30 3.41
C ASN A 54 4.20 13.75 4.83
N THR A 55 4.17 12.42 4.97
CA THR A 55 4.19 11.75 6.28
C THR A 55 5.54 11.82 7.02
N TYR A 56 6.57 12.36 6.37
CA TYR A 56 7.89 12.57 6.96
C TYR A 56 8.02 13.96 7.62
N ASP A 57 6.91 14.63 7.93
CA ASP A 57 6.88 15.95 8.60
C ASP A 57 7.71 17.03 7.88
N ILE A 58 7.85 16.89 6.56
CA ILE A 58 8.60 17.77 5.66
C ILE A 58 7.84 17.92 4.34
N GLU A 59 8.38 18.77 3.50
CA GLU A 59 7.96 18.99 2.12
C GLU A 59 8.97 18.34 1.17
N PHE A 60 8.47 17.55 0.24
CA PHE A 60 9.23 17.25 -0.97
C PHE A 60 8.95 18.31 -2.02
N HIS A 61 10.01 18.77 -2.69
CA HIS A 61 9.97 19.76 -3.75
C HIS A 61 10.16 19.11 -5.12
N GLY A 62 9.72 19.77 -6.19
CA GLY A 62 9.79 19.22 -7.54
C GLY A 62 8.74 18.13 -7.78
N THR A 63 9.02 17.18 -8.66
CA THR A 63 8.11 16.07 -9.00
C THR A 63 8.65 14.77 -8.42
N GLU A 64 7.83 14.03 -7.68
CA GLU A 64 8.30 12.86 -6.93
C GLU A 64 7.25 11.73 -6.87
N PRO A 65 7.67 10.47 -6.75
CA PRO A 65 6.79 9.31 -6.91
C PRO A 65 5.78 9.06 -5.79
N LEU A 66 6.05 9.46 -4.53
CA LEU A 66 5.19 9.15 -3.40
C LEU A 66 3.81 9.81 -3.52
N ALA A 67 3.77 11.13 -3.70
CA ALA A 67 2.55 11.90 -3.85
C ALA A 67 1.87 11.63 -5.19
N ASN A 68 2.64 11.48 -6.27
CA ASN A 68 2.08 11.19 -7.60
C ASN A 68 1.46 9.80 -7.68
N GLY A 69 2.08 8.78 -7.07
CA GLY A 69 1.46 7.46 -6.93
C GLY A 69 0.14 7.53 -6.15
N MET A 70 0.12 8.25 -5.03
CA MET A 70 -1.11 8.46 -4.25
C MET A 70 -2.19 9.21 -5.04
N PHE A 71 -1.80 10.16 -5.88
CA PHE A 71 -2.68 10.93 -6.73
C PHE A 71 -3.32 10.07 -7.82
N ILE A 72 -2.52 9.25 -8.53
CA ILE A 72 -3.03 8.33 -9.54
C ILE A 72 -4.00 7.33 -8.90
N ALA A 73 -3.66 6.75 -7.75
CA ALA A 73 -4.57 5.86 -7.03
C ALA A 73 -5.87 6.56 -6.63
N ALA A 74 -5.80 7.82 -6.15
CA ALA A 74 -6.98 8.60 -5.80
C ALA A 74 -7.87 8.92 -7.01
N LEU A 75 -7.28 9.25 -8.16
CA LEU A 75 -8.02 9.46 -9.42
C LEU A 75 -8.74 8.19 -9.87
N ARG A 76 -8.09 7.02 -9.79
CA ARG A 76 -8.73 5.71 -10.10
C ARG A 76 -9.89 5.41 -9.16
N ALA A 77 -9.67 5.58 -7.86
CA ALA A 77 -10.70 5.41 -6.85
C ALA A 77 -11.89 6.37 -7.08
N GLY A 78 -11.59 7.63 -7.39
CA GLY A 78 -12.57 8.67 -7.67
C GLY A 78 -13.39 8.34 -8.91
N ALA A 79 -12.74 7.93 -10.00
CA ALA A 79 -13.41 7.57 -11.24
C ALA A 79 -14.40 6.42 -11.01
N ARG A 80 -14.00 5.42 -10.22
CA ARG A 80 -14.87 4.30 -9.84
C ARG A 80 -16.08 4.75 -8.99
N MET A 81 -15.86 5.59 -7.97
CA MET A 81 -16.96 6.11 -7.14
C MET A 81 -17.90 7.01 -7.95
N ALA A 82 -17.38 7.86 -8.83
CA ALA A 82 -18.16 8.73 -9.71
C ALA A 82 -19.06 7.90 -10.63
N ALA A 83 -18.50 6.86 -11.27
CA ALA A 83 -19.27 5.96 -12.13
C ALA A 83 -20.41 5.27 -11.36
N HIS A 84 -20.14 4.79 -10.14
CA HIS A 84 -21.16 4.17 -9.29
C HIS A 84 -22.29 5.13 -8.92
N LEU A 85 -21.97 6.40 -8.69
CA LEU A 85 -22.96 7.44 -8.39
C LEU A 85 -23.68 8.00 -9.63
N GLY A 86 -23.40 7.46 -10.83
CA GLY A 86 -24.03 7.87 -12.09
C GLY A 86 -23.42 9.12 -12.72
N ASP A 87 -22.23 9.54 -12.27
CA ASP A 87 -21.51 10.71 -12.74
C ASP A 87 -20.47 10.32 -13.79
N ALA A 88 -20.97 9.96 -14.98
CA ALA A 88 -20.16 9.37 -16.05
C ALA A 88 -19.11 10.34 -16.62
N GLU A 89 -19.40 11.65 -16.65
CA GLU A 89 -18.47 12.66 -17.16
C GLU A 89 -17.24 12.78 -16.26
N ARG A 90 -17.45 12.93 -14.95
CA ARG A 90 -16.37 12.99 -13.96
C ARG A 90 -15.58 11.67 -13.91
N ALA A 91 -16.28 10.54 -14.02
CA ALA A 91 -15.63 9.23 -14.08
C ALA A 91 -14.66 9.14 -15.27
N ALA A 92 -15.10 9.56 -16.46
CA ALA A 92 -14.27 9.55 -17.66
C ALA A 92 -13.09 10.53 -17.56
N ASP A 93 -13.31 11.75 -17.08
CA ASP A 93 -12.24 12.75 -16.91
C ASP A 93 -11.16 12.27 -15.93
N TRP A 94 -11.56 11.86 -14.72
CA TRP A 94 -10.60 11.40 -13.71
C TRP A 94 -9.90 10.10 -14.12
N SER A 95 -10.56 9.19 -14.82
CA SER A 95 -9.89 8.01 -15.39
C SER A 95 -8.83 8.42 -16.41
N SER A 96 -9.17 9.32 -17.33
CA SER A 96 -8.24 9.81 -18.34
C SER A 96 -7.05 10.58 -17.74
N ARG A 97 -7.28 11.36 -16.67
CA ARG A 97 -6.21 12.00 -15.89
C ARG A 97 -5.30 10.98 -15.24
N ALA A 98 -5.84 9.92 -14.66
CA ALA A 98 -5.04 8.85 -14.06
C ALA A 98 -4.15 8.15 -15.10
N ASP A 99 -4.67 7.90 -16.32
CA ASP A 99 -3.88 7.33 -17.42
C ASP A 99 -2.70 8.24 -17.80
N ARG A 100 -2.96 9.54 -17.97
CA ARG A 100 -1.92 10.52 -18.31
C ARG A 100 -0.90 10.68 -17.19
N ALA A 101 -1.34 10.79 -15.94
CA ALA A 101 -0.46 10.93 -14.79
C ALA A 101 0.41 9.69 -14.60
N SER A 102 -0.14 8.49 -14.80
CA SER A 102 0.61 7.23 -14.80
C SER A 102 1.72 7.21 -15.86
N ALA A 103 1.38 7.56 -17.10
CA ALA A 103 2.34 7.62 -18.20
C ALA A 103 3.43 8.69 -17.96
N ALA A 104 3.04 9.87 -17.48
CA ALA A 104 3.97 10.95 -17.18
C ALA A 104 4.89 10.59 -16.00
N MET A 105 4.36 9.93 -14.96
CA MET A 105 5.16 9.47 -13.83
C MET A 105 6.22 8.45 -14.31
N ASP A 106 5.84 7.54 -15.21
CA ASP A 106 6.79 6.60 -15.83
C ASP A 106 7.84 7.31 -16.68
N GLU A 107 7.43 8.25 -17.51
CA GLU A 107 8.36 8.96 -18.39
C GLU A 107 9.36 9.85 -17.62
N VAL A 108 8.87 10.59 -16.63
CA VAL A 108 9.66 11.64 -15.95
C VAL A 108 10.50 11.07 -14.81
N LEU A 109 9.93 10.16 -14.01
CA LEU A 109 10.54 9.75 -12.74
C LEU A 109 11.30 8.42 -12.84
N TRP A 110 11.07 7.60 -13.87
CA TRP A 110 11.78 6.33 -14.04
C TRP A 110 13.22 6.55 -14.49
N ASN A 111 14.19 5.97 -13.77
CA ASN A 111 15.61 6.09 -14.11
C ASN A 111 16.23 4.84 -14.75
N GLY A 112 15.40 3.87 -15.15
CA GLY A 112 15.83 2.56 -15.65
C GLY A 112 15.82 1.43 -14.62
N GLU A 113 15.71 1.74 -13.32
CA GLU A 113 15.69 0.73 -12.24
C GLU A 113 14.64 1.02 -11.16
N TYR A 114 14.45 2.29 -10.80
CA TYR A 114 13.51 2.76 -9.78
C TYR A 114 12.98 4.16 -10.12
N TYR A 115 11.98 4.63 -9.37
CA TYR A 115 11.44 5.98 -9.47
C TYR A 115 12.17 6.94 -8.53
N ARG A 116 12.57 8.10 -9.04
CA ARG A 116 13.32 9.12 -8.29
C ARG A 116 12.58 10.44 -8.19
N GLN A 117 13.05 11.33 -7.32
CA GLN A 117 12.62 12.72 -7.29
C GLN A 117 13.34 13.51 -8.41
N VAL A 118 12.57 14.26 -9.19
CA VAL A 118 13.06 15.17 -10.23
C VAL A 118 12.85 16.61 -9.78
N ILE A 119 13.97 17.30 -9.59
CA ILE A 119 14.05 18.69 -9.14
C ILE A 119 15.30 19.34 -9.76
N ASP A 120 15.24 20.63 -10.08
CA ASP A 120 16.33 21.34 -10.78
C ASP A 120 17.64 21.39 -9.96
N ASP A 121 17.51 21.72 -8.67
CA ASP A 121 18.60 21.72 -7.71
C ASP A 121 18.11 21.05 -6.42
N VAL A 122 18.66 19.87 -6.13
CA VAL A 122 18.28 19.06 -4.97
C VAL A 122 18.68 19.71 -3.64
N ASP A 123 19.67 20.60 -3.66
CA ASP A 123 20.16 21.33 -2.48
C ASP A 123 19.52 22.72 -2.33
N ALA A 124 18.68 23.15 -3.29
CA ALA A 124 17.93 24.40 -3.17
C ALA A 124 16.95 24.40 -2.00
N HIS A 125 16.50 23.20 -1.58
CA HIS A 125 15.68 22.99 -0.40
C HIS A 125 16.31 21.90 0.47
N ARG A 126 16.15 22.02 1.78
CA ARG A 126 16.58 20.95 2.70
C ARG A 126 15.67 19.75 2.56
N TYR A 127 16.15 18.60 3.00
CA TYR A 127 15.34 17.40 3.21
C TYR A 127 14.80 16.73 1.94
N GLN A 128 15.53 16.87 0.83
CA GLN A 128 15.20 16.20 -0.43
C GLN A 128 15.96 14.87 -0.56
N TYR A 129 15.62 14.07 -1.56
CA TYR A 129 16.33 12.83 -1.87
C TYR A 129 16.84 12.72 -3.30
N GLY A 130 16.31 13.48 -4.25
CA GLY A 130 16.76 13.49 -5.64
C GLY A 130 16.87 12.09 -6.23
N ASP A 131 18.08 11.71 -6.65
CA ASP A 131 18.39 10.41 -7.26
C ASP A 131 18.42 9.22 -6.27
N GLY A 132 18.15 9.46 -4.99
CA GLY A 132 18.08 8.42 -3.97
C GLY A 132 16.95 7.42 -4.19
N VAL A 133 17.12 6.21 -3.67
CA VAL A 133 16.09 5.16 -3.64
C VAL A 133 15.23 5.37 -2.41
N LEU A 134 14.02 5.91 -2.56
CA LEU A 134 13.08 6.04 -1.45
C LEU A 134 12.31 4.72 -1.26
N SER A 135 12.25 4.20 -0.02
CA SER A 135 11.52 2.96 0.29
C SER A 135 10.01 3.06 0.05
N ASP A 136 9.42 4.25 0.25
CA ASP A 136 7.99 4.52 0.02
C ASP A 136 7.66 5.05 -1.38
N GLN A 137 8.59 4.99 -2.35
CA GLN A 137 8.33 5.47 -3.71
C GLN A 137 7.09 4.81 -4.38
N LEU A 138 6.67 3.64 -3.91
CA LEU A 138 5.50 2.90 -4.40
C LEU A 138 4.32 2.86 -3.40
N LEU A 139 4.24 3.80 -2.45
CA LEU A 139 3.13 3.87 -1.48
C LEU A 139 1.75 3.94 -2.16
N GLY A 140 1.63 4.69 -3.26
CA GLY A 140 0.41 4.74 -4.07
C GLY A 140 0.02 3.39 -4.67
N GLN A 141 1.01 2.62 -5.14
CA GLN A 141 0.80 1.29 -5.72
C GLN A 141 0.37 0.27 -4.64
N PHE A 142 0.98 0.35 -3.45
CA PHE A 142 0.55 -0.42 -2.29
C PHE A 142 -0.93 -0.16 -1.97
N HIS A 143 -1.33 1.12 -1.89
CA HIS A 143 -2.73 1.47 -1.64
C HIS A 143 -3.65 1.03 -2.78
N ALA A 144 -3.24 1.15 -4.04
CA ALA A 144 -4.03 0.72 -5.19
C ALA A 144 -4.35 -0.79 -5.14
N ARG A 145 -3.36 -1.63 -4.83
CA ARG A 145 -3.57 -3.08 -4.68
C ARG A 145 -4.52 -3.41 -3.53
N LEU A 146 -4.30 -2.84 -2.35
CA LEU A 146 -5.18 -3.08 -1.19
C LEU A 146 -6.62 -2.60 -1.42
N ASN A 147 -6.82 -1.60 -2.27
CA ASN A 147 -8.13 -1.07 -2.63
C ASN A 147 -8.79 -1.78 -3.83
N GLY A 148 -8.16 -2.81 -4.40
CA GLY A 148 -8.70 -3.49 -5.59
C GLY A 148 -8.74 -2.60 -6.83
N LEU A 149 -7.80 -1.65 -6.95
CA LEU A 149 -7.67 -0.73 -8.08
C LEU A 149 -6.65 -1.22 -9.13
N GLY A 150 -5.93 -2.32 -8.85
CA GLY A 150 -4.92 -2.89 -9.72
C GLY A 150 -3.60 -2.12 -9.70
N ASP A 151 -2.85 -2.21 -10.81
CA ASP A 151 -1.59 -1.49 -10.99
C ASP A 151 -1.80 -0.08 -11.52
N ILE A 152 -1.08 0.88 -10.93
CA ILE A 152 -1.07 2.30 -11.32
C ILE A 152 0.14 2.67 -12.17
N VAL A 153 1.14 1.79 -12.25
CA VAL A 153 2.33 1.88 -13.10
C VAL A 153 2.65 0.49 -13.67
N PRO A 154 3.46 0.33 -14.73
CA PRO A 154 3.71 -0.97 -15.34
C PRO A 154 4.30 -2.01 -14.36
N ALA A 155 3.84 -3.26 -14.45
CA ALA A 155 4.19 -4.31 -13.48
C ALA A 155 5.71 -4.64 -13.45
N ASP A 156 6.41 -4.52 -14.58
CA ASP A 156 7.86 -4.67 -14.65
C ASP A 156 8.60 -3.56 -13.88
N ARG A 157 8.06 -2.34 -13.91
CA ARG A 157 8.56 -1.19 -13.15
C ARG A 157 8.36 -1.40 -11.65
N VAL A 158 7.17 -1.87 -11.25
CA VAL A 158 6.88 -2.23 -9.85
C VAL A 158 7.90 -3.25 -9.34
N ARG A 159 8.08 -4.35 -10.07
CA ARG A 159 9.01 -5.42 -9.67
C ARG A 159 10.46 -4.93 -9.59
N SER A 160 10.89 -4.13 -10.57
CA SER A 160 12.25 -3.57 -10.59
C SER A 160 12.48 -2.57 -9.45
N ALA A 161 11.57 -1.63 -9.23
CA ALA A 161 11.69 -0.64 -8.16
C ALA A 161 11.68 -1.29 -6.76
N LEU A 162 10.81 -2.27 -6.52
CA LEU A 162 10.80 -3.03 -5.27
C LEU A 162 12.09 -3.82 -5.05
N GLY A 163 12.61 -4.47 -6.11
CA GLY A 163 13.91 -5.11 -6.07
C GLY A 163 15.05 -4.14 -5.75
N ALA A 164 15.00 -2.92 -6.30
CA ALA A 164 15.96 -1.86 -6.01
C ALA A 164 15.87 -1.38 -4.55
N ILE A 165 14.67 -1.24 -3.99
CA ILE A 165 14.47 -0.91 -2.57
C ILE A 165 15.16 -1.96 -1.70
N VAL A 166 14.91 -3.26 -1.96
CA VAL A 166 15.54 -4.34 -1.18
C VAL A 166 17.06 -4.30 -1.38
N ALA A 167 17.54 -4.24 -2.62
CA ALA A 167 18.98 -4.29 -2.91
C ALA A 167 19.77 -3.12 -2.28
N HIS A 168 19.21 -1.91 -2.30
CA HIS A 168 19.96 -0.70 -1.94
C HIS A 168 19.65 -0.20 -0.53
N ASN A 169 18.44 -0.44 -0.01
CA ASN A 169 18.02 0.08 1.29
C ASN A 169 18.05 -0.97 2.42
N PHE A 170 18.05 -2.27 2.11
CA PHE A 170 18.12 -3.30 3.16
C PHE A 170 19.54 -3.41 3.72
N ARG A 171 19.63 -3.56 5.05
CA ARG A 171 20.86 -3.84 5.78
C ARG A 171 20.63 -5.08 6.65
N THR A 172 21.57 -6.03 6.59
CA THR A 172 21.57 -7.18 7.49
C THR A 172 22.13 -6.85 8.87
N ASP A 173 22.91 -5.78 8.96
CA ASP A 173 23.64 -5.33 10.15
C ASP A 173 23.78 -3.80 10.09
N LEU A 174 23.48 -3.12 11.20
CA LEU A 174 23.48 -1.66 11.34
C LEU A 174 24.64 -1.15 12.21
N THR A 175 25.61 -2.00 12.59
CA THR A 175 26.74 -1.63 13.46
C THR A 175 27.59 -0.53 12.86
N ALA A 176 27.72 -0.50 11.53
CA ALA A 176 28.43 0.54 10.79
C ALA A 176 27.50 1.59 10.17
N HIS A 177 26.20 1.55 10.47
CA HIS A 177 25.21 2.49 9.94
C HIS A 177 25.04 3.66 10.90
N GLU A 178 25.35 4.86 10.41
CA GLU A 178 25.19 6.08 11.18
C GLU A 178 23.75 6.61 11.01
N SER A 179 23.04 6.79 12.12
CA SER A 179 21.77 7.52 12.17
C SER A 179 21.86 8.60 13.22
N THR A 180 21.62 9.85 12.80
CA THR A 180 21.68 11.03 13.67
C THR A 180 20.32 11.39 14.26
N GLN A 181 19.29 10.58 13.98
CA GLN A 181 17.91 10.79 14.42
C GLN A 181 17.46 9.69 15.38
N ARG A 182 16.20 9.29 15.33
CA ARG A 182 15.63 8.29 16.24
C ARG A 182 16.08 6.91 15.80
N VAL A 183 16.28 6.04 16.79
CA VAL A 183 16.86 4.73 16.54
C VAL A 183 15.85 3.64 16.91
N TYR A 184 15.34 2.94 15.88
CA TYR A 184 14.37 1.84 16.01
C TYR A 184 14.96 0.46 15.67
N ALA A 185 16.20 0.45 15.16
CA ALA A 185 17.01 -0.74 14.94
C ALA A 185 18.47 -0.39 15.29
N LEU A 186 19.19 -1.30 15.94
CA LEU A 186 20.46 -1.03 16.63
C LEU A 186 21.49 -2.13 16.35
N ASN A 187 22.77 -1.76 16.23
CA ASN A 187 23.90 -2.70 16.22
C ASN A 187 23.78 -3.82 15.17
N ASP A 188 23.88 -5.08 15.59
CA ASP A 188 23.81 -6.29 14.77
C ASP A 188 22.40 -6.61 14.24
N GLU A 189 21.42 -5.74 14.49
CA GLU A 189 20.09 -5.84 13.90
C GLU A 189 20.10 -5.43 12.42
N GLY A 190 19.26 -6.09 11.63
CA GLY A 190 18.95 -5.67 10.28
C GLY A 190 17.72 -4.77 10.21
N GLY A 191 17.56 -4.10 9.07
CA GLY A 191 16.39 -3.27 8.79
C GLY A 191 16.39 -2.70 7.38
N LEU A 192 15.25 -2.18 6.96
CA LEU A 192 15.11 -1.42 5.71
C LEU A 192 15.24 0.08 6.00
N LEU A 193 16.29 0.71 5.46
CA LEU A 193 16.47 2.16 5.55
C LEU A 193 15.39 2.89 4.74
N LEU A 194 15.00 4.10 5.15
CA LEU A 194 14.03 4.88 4.39
C LEU A 194 14.57 5.35 3.04
N ALA A 195 15.87 5.63 2.92
CA ALA A 195 16.50 5.79 1.63
C ALA A 195 18.01 5.52 1.60
N SER A 196 18.52 5.34 0.39
CA SER A 196 19.94 5.26 0.11
C SER A 196 20.29 5.93 -1.24
N TRP A 197 21.58 6.17 -1.47
CA TRP A 197 22.10 6.78 -2.71
C TRP A 197 23.16 5.88 -3.35
N PRO A 198 22.75 4.72 -3.89
CA PRO A 198 23.70 3.72 -4.41
C PRO A 198 24.51 4.22 -5.60
N ARG A 199 24.01 5.24 -6.31
CA ARG A 199 24.65 5.87 -7.47
C ARG A 199 25.32 7.22 -7.14
N GLY A 200 25.48 7.55 -5.86
CA GLY A 200 25.89 8.89 -5.42
C GLY A 200 24.76 9.91 -5.54
N GLY A 201 25.09 11.20 -5.38
CA GLY A 201 24.09 12.28 -5.44
C GLY A 201 23.30 12.49 -4.15
N ARG A 202 23.81 12.02 -3.00
CA ARG A 202 23.22 12.33 -1.69
C ARG A 202 23.27 13.84 -1.47
N PRO A 203 22.13 14.52 -1.21
CA PRO A 203 22.10 15.95 -0.92
C PRO A 203 22.96 16.30 0.29
N ALA A 204 23.41 17.55 0.39
CA ALA A 204 24.18 18.03 1.54
C ALA A 204 23.38 17.92 2.85
N ILE A 205 22.06 18.12 2.77
CA ILE A 205 21.11 17.91 3.87
C ILE A 205 19.95 17.04 3.32
N PRO A 206 20.09 15.71 3.32
CA PRO A 206 19.08 14.80 2.79
C PRO A 206 17.83 14.79 3.68
N PHE A 207 16.73 14.19 3.23
CA PHE A 207 15.55 14.05 4.09
C PHE A 207 15.90 13.43 5.44
N VAL A 208 15.37 14.07 6.47
CA VAL A 208 15.88 13.93 7.84
C VAL A 208 15.82 12.50 8.36
N TYR A 209 14.82 11.72 7.93
CA TYR A 209 14.62 10.34 8.36
C TYR A 209 15.28 9.30 7.45
N SER A 210 16.11 9.70 6.47
CA SER A 210 16.67 8.77 5.47
C SER A 210 17.41 7.58 6.05
N ASP A 211 18.09 7.80 7.17
CA ASP A 211 18.88 6.79 7.87
C ASP A 211 18.06 6.02 8.95
N GLU A 212 16.75 6.29 9.12
CA GLU A 212 15.88 5.57 10.06
C GLU A 212 15.32 4.26 9.43
N VAL A 213 14.93 3.32 10.29
CA VAL A 213 14.21 2.08 9.93
C VAL A 213 12.80 2.15 10.51
N TRP A 214 11.77 2.12 9.67
CA TRP A 214 10.38 2.24 10.11
C TRP A 214 9.62 0.93 9.87
N THR A 215 9.14 0.30 10.95
CA THR A 215 8.43 -0.99 10.90
C THR A 215 7.19 -0.96 10.00
N GLY A 216 6.46 0.16 10.00
CA GLY A 216 5.31 0.32 9.12
C GLY A 216 5.67 0.34 7.63
N VAL A 217 6.82 0.94 7.29
CA VAL A 217 7.34 0.99 5.91
C VAL A 217 7.87 -0.38 5.50
N GLU A 218 8.54 -1.11 6.39
CA GLU A 218 8.97 -2.49 6.15
C GLU A 218 7.79 -3.40 5.81
N HIS A 219 6.72 -3.37 6.60
CA HIS A 219 5.49 -4.12 6.31
C HIS A 219 4.82 -3.70 4.99
N GLN A 220 4.80 -2.40 4.70
CA GLN A 220 4.28 -1.89 3.44
C GLN A 220 5.08 -2.42 2.24
N VAL A 221 6.41 -2.34 2.29
CA VAL A 221 7.30 -2.80 1.22
C VAL A 221 7.20 -4.32 1.08
N ALA A 222 7.17 -5.07 2.18
CA ALA A 222 6.97 -6.52 2.18
C ALA A 222 5.61 -6.89 1.55
N THR A 223 4.53 -6.17 1.88
CA THR A 223 3.22 -6.37 1.25
C THR A 223 3.28 -6.14 -0.27
N ALA A 224 3.94 -5.06 -0.70
CA ALA A 224 4.08 -4.73 -2.11
C ALA A 224 4.95 -5.77 -2.85
N LEU A 225 6.00 -6.28 -2.22
CA LEU A 225 6.85 -7.37 -2.73
C LEU A 225 6.02 -8.64 -2.98
N VAL A 226 5.14 -9.04 -2.05
CA VAL A 226 4.25 -10.19 -2.25
C VAL A 226 3.33 -9.97 -3.46
N TYR A 227 2.68 -8.82 -3.57
CA TYR A 227 1.83 -8.50 -4.73
C TYR A 227 2.60 -8.49 -6.07
N ALA A 228 3.90 -8.19 -6.03
CA ALA A 228 4.78 -8.22 -7.20
C ALA A 228 5.41 -9.61 -7.48
N GLY A 229 5.06 -10.64 -6.69
CA GLY A 229 5.60 -12.00 -6.81
C GLY A 229 7.02 -12.18 -6.26
N LEU A 230 7.53 -11.22 -5.47
CA LEU A 230 8.86 -11.24 -4.84
C LEU A 230 8.74 -11.73 -3.38
N VAL A 231 8.17 -12.91 -3.20
CA VAL A 231 7.80 -13.45 -1.88
C VAL A 231 9.02 -13.70 -0.99
N ASP A 232 10.13 -14.20 -1.55
CA ASP A 232 11.34 -14.45 -0.76
C ASP A 232 11.93 -13.18 -0.16
N ASP A 233 11.95 -12.09 -0.93
CA ASP A 233 12.38 -10.77 -0.47
C ASP A 233 11.43 -10.22 0.59
N ALA A 234 10.12 -10.37 0.41
CA ALA A 234 9.13 -9.98 1.43
C ALA A 234 9.39 -10.73 2.75
N MET A 235 9.60 -12.04 2.69
CA MET A 235 9.87 -12.87 3.86
C MET A 235 11.24 -12.59 4.49
N LEU A 236 12.23 -12.16 3.72
CA LEU A 236 13.49 -11.66 4.24
C LEU A 236 13.25 -10.43 5.12
N LEU A 237 12.55 -9.41 4.61
CA LEU A 237 12.23 -8.20 5.38
C LEU A 237 11.42 -8.52 6.63
N GLU A 238 10.37 -9.32 6.51
CA GLU A 238 9.53 -9.70 7.65
C GLU A 238 10.31 -10.47 8.72
N ARG A 239 11.13 -11.46 8.35
CA ARG A 239 11.94 -12.21 9.33
C ARG A 239 12.93 -11.29 10.03
N THR A 240 13.59 -10.41 9.29
CA THR A 240 14.53 -9.44 9.87
C THR A 240 13.81 -8.48 10.82
N LEU A 241 12.67 -7.91 10.42
CA LEU A 241 11.86 -7.07 11.30
C LEU A 241 11.45 -7.83 12.56
N ARG A 242 10.85 -9.02 12.44
CA ARG A 242 10.33 -9.78 13.58
C ARG A 242 11.43 -10.27 14.51
N SER A 243 12.65 -10.49 14.02
CA SER A 243 13.80 -10.84 14.86
C SER A 243 14.15 -9.76 15.89
N ARG A 244 13.85 -8.48 15.60
CA ARG A 244 14.03 -7.38 16.57
C ARG A 244 13.04 -7.43 17.73
N TYR A 245 11.96 -8.20 17.60
CA TYR A 245 10.82 -8.29 18.52
C TYR A 245 10.52 -9.75 18.91
N ASP A 246 11.55 -10.57 19.08
CA ASP A 246 11.44 -12.01 19.41
C ASP A 246 10.97 -12.31 20.85
N GLY A 247 10.82 -11.29 21.70
CA GLY A 247 10.47 -11.42 23.12
C GLY A 247 11.68 -11.52 24.07
N THR A 248 12.90 -11.65 23.55
CA THR A 248 14.12 -11.62 24.37
C THR A 248 14.61 -10.19 24.55
N VAL A 249 14.65 -9.40 23.46
CA VAL A 249 15.11 -8.00 23.47
C VAL A 249 13.94 -7.01 23.50
N ARG A 250 12.91 -7.24 22.67
CA ARG A 250 11.72 -6.37 22.60
C ARG A 250 10.43 -7.18 22.58
N ASN A 251 9.35 -6.54 23.02
CA ASN A 251 8.01 -7.15 23.08
C ASN A 251 7.49 -7.45 21.65
N PRO A 252 7.06 -8.70 21.35
CA PRO A 252 6.54 -9.11 20.03
C PRO A 252 5.29 -8.36 19.55
N TRP A 253 4.62 -7.65 20.47
CA TRP A 253 3.36 -6.95 20.25
C TRP A 253 3.49 -5.42 20.35
N ASN A 254 4.73 -4.91 20.38
CA ASN A 254 5.00 -3.48 20.50
C ASN A 254 6.15 -3.08 19.58
N GLU A 255 5.88 -3.13 18.28
CA GLU A 255 6.78 -2.60 17.26
C GLU A 255 6.91 -1.09 17.43
N ILE A 256 8.15 -0.63 17.67
CA ILE A 256 8.43 0.76 18.01
C ILE A 256 8.65 1.60 16.74
N GLU A 257 7.98 2.74 16.71
CA GLU A 257 8.14 3.74 15.66
C GLU A 257 7.59 5.06 16.24
N CYS A 258 8.41 6.10 16.33
CA CYS A 258 8.03 7.37 16.99
C CYS A 258 7.39 7.19 18.40
N GLY A 259 7.71 6.10 19.11
CA GLY A 259 7.15 5.76 20.42
C GLY A 259 6.74 4.29 20.53
N ASN A 260 6.06 3.96 21.63
CA ASN A 260 5.40 2.66 21.84
C ASN A 260 3.97 2.69 21.27
N HIS A 261 3.45 1.53 20.90
CA HIS A 261 2.08 1.32 20.38
C HIS A 261 1.77 2.16 19.14
N TYR A 262 2.73 2.30 18.23
CA TYR A 262 2.57 3.12 17.04
C TYR A 262 1.74 2.40 15.98
N ALA A 263 0.71 3.07 15.47
CA ALA A 263 -0.31 2.45 14.63
C ALA A 263 0.19 2.03 13.24
N ARG A 264 1.33 2.56 12.77
CA ARG A 264 1.82 2.26 11.40
C ARG A 264 2.22 0.80 11.21
N SER A 265 2.61 0.11 12.28
CA SER A 265 2.85 -1.34 12.31
C SER A 265 1.64 -2.18 11.86
N LEU A 266 0.41 -1.66 11.99
CA LEU A 266 -0.80 -2.32 11.49
C LEU A 266 -0.83 -2.44 9.96
N ALA A 267 0.12 -1.81 9.24
CA ALA A 267 0.37 -2.11 7.83
C ALA A 267 0.66 -3.60 7.58
N SER A 268 1.11 -4.35 8.60
CA SER A 268 1.29 -5.81 8.57
C SER A 268 0.04 -6.59 8.14
N TRP A 269 -1.18 -6.06 8.38
CA TRP A 269 -2.41 -6.68 7.88
C TRP A 269 -2.47 -6.73 6.35
N GLY A 270 -1.73 -5.86 5.66
CA GLY A 270 -1.56 -5.89 4.21
C GLY A 270 -0.97 -7.21 3.72
N LEU A 271 -0.06 -7.83 4.49
CA LEU A 271 0.56 -9.11 4.14
C LEU A 271 -0.46 -10.25 4.09
N LEU A 272 -1.42 -10.26 5.01
CA LEU A 272 -2.48 -11.27 5.02
C LEU A 272 -3.31 -11.18 3.73
N LEU A 273 -3.59 -9.97 3.26
CA LEU A 273 -4.31 -9.72 2.01
C LEU A 273 -3.46 -10.01 0.76
N ALA A 274 -2.16 -9.75 0.81
CA ALA A 274 -1.26 -10.02 -0.30
C ALA A 274 -0.99 -11.51 -0.48
N VAL A 275 -0.75 -12.23 0.60
CA VAL A 275 -0.47 -13.68 0.57
C VAL A 275 -1.68 -14.49 0.14
N SER A 276 -2.88 -14.10 0.59
CA SER A 276 -4.14 -14.77 0.20
C SER A 276 -4.69 -14.30 -1.15
N GLY A 277 -4.27 -13.12 -1.61
CA GLY A 277 -4.93 -12.40 -2.70
C GLY A 277 -6.40 -12.09 -2.43
N ALA A 278 -6.85 -12.17 -1.16
CA ALA A 278 -8.25 -11.99 -0.81
C ALA A 278 -8.69 -10.55 -1.12
N GLN A 279 -9.80 -10.42 -1.83
CA GLN A 279 -10.43 -9.15 -2.15
C GLN A 279 -11.95 -9.27 -2.04
N TRP A 280 -12.54 -8.34 -1.30
CA TRP A 280 -13.99 -8.21 -1.18
C TRP A 280 -14.44 -6.89 -1.83
N ASP A 281 -15.48 -6.99 -2.64
CA ASP A 281 -16.09 -5.88 -3.35
C ASP A 281 -17.60 -5.90 -3.11
N ALA A 282 -18.05 -5.21 -2.06
CA ALA A 282 -19.45 -5.22 -1.65
C ALA A 282 -20.42 -4.68 -2.72
N PRO A 283 -20.12 -3.58 -3.45
CA PRO A 283 -21.02 -3.08 -4.49
C PRO A 283 -21.36 -4.11 -5.58
N THR A 284 -20.42 -5.01 -5.88
CA THR A 284 -20.58 -6.07 -6.88
C THR A 284 -20.75 -7.47 -6.29
N ARG A 285 -20.75 -7.58 -4.95
CA ARG A 285 -20.74 -8.82 -4.18
C ARG A 285 -19.75 -9.86 -4.71
N THR A 286 -18.56 -9.38 -5.07
CA THR A 286 -17.50 -10.22 -5.60
C THR A 286 -16.48 -10.50 -4.50
N LEU A 287 -16.28 -11.77 -4.19
CA LEU A 287 -15.18 -12.26 -3.37
C LEU A 287 -14.18 -12.96 -4.28
N SER A 288 -12.90 -12.59 -4.19
CA SER A 288 -11.86 -13.23 -4.98
C SER A 288 -10.63 -13.57 -4.16
N PHE A 289 -9.94 -14.62 -4.58
CA PHE A 289 -8.66 -15.07 -4.03
C PHE A 289 -7.64 -15.21 -5.16
N ASP A 290 -6.41 -14.85 -4.88
CA ASP A 290 -5.26 -15.05 -5.78
C ASP A 290 -4.05 -15.37 -4.91
N PRO A 291 -4.07 -16.53 -4.22
CA PRO A 291 -3.09 -16.81 -3.18
C PRO A 291 -1.74 -17.15 -3.80
N VAL A 292 -0.68 -16.83 -3.06
CA VAL A 292 0.71 -17.14 -3.43
C VAL A 292 0.94 -18.64 -3.62
N ASP A 293 0.24 -19.47 -2.85
CA ASP A 293 0.32 -20.94 -2.92
C ASP A 293 -1.05 -21.55 -2.56
N ASP A 294 -1.12 -22.88 -2.54
CA ASP A 294 -2.21 -23.61 -1.90
C ASP A 294 -2.11 -23.48 -0.38
N GLY A 295 -3.26 -23.49 0.31
CA GLY A 295 -3.28 -23.32 1.75
C GLY A 295 -4.62 -22.89 2.31
N VAL A 296 -4.59 -22.46 3.57
CA VAL A 296 -5.77 -21.97 4.31
C VAL A 296 -5.54 -20.51 4.65
N TYR A 297 -6.46 -19.66 4.21
CA TYR A 297 -6.36 -18.21 4.31
C TYR A 297 -7.56 -17.63 5.06
N LEU A 298 -7.32 -16.55 5.81
CA LEU A 298 -8.41 -15.75 6.37
C LEU A 298 -9.09 -14.97 5.24
N PHE A 299 -10.42 -14.89 5.28
CA PHE A 299 -11.17 -13.90 4.51
C PHE A 299 -12.15 -13.14 5.40
N THR A 300 -12.43 -11.91 5.00
CA THR A 300 -13.45 -11.06 5.61
C THR A 300 -14.27 -10.38 4.51
N THR A 301 -15.55 -10.18 4.79
CA THR A 301 -16.47 -9.32 4.03
C THR A 301 -17.09 -8.29 4.96
N ASP A 302 -18.04 -7.48 4.48
CA ASP A 302 -18.82 -6.56 5.32
C ASP A 302 -19.62 -7.28 6.43
N ARG A 303 -19.99 -8.55 6.21
CA ARG A 303 -20.96 -9.29 7.05
C ARG A 303 -20.52 -10.69 7.45
N ALA A 304 -19.38 -11.16 6.97
CA ALA A 304 -18.89 -12.50 7.27
C ALA A 304 -17.37 -12.53 7.38
N TRP A 305 -16.88 -13.57 8.06
CA TRP A 305 -15.47 -13.92 8.07
C TRP A 305 -15.32 -15.43 8.19
N GLY A 306 -14.16 -15.93 7.81
CA GLY A 306 -13.86 -17.35 7.93
C GLY A 306 -12.60 -17.73 7.18
N ARG A 307 -12.53 -19.00 6.77
CA ARG A 307 -11.36 -19.59 6.13
C ARG A 307 -11.64 -19.96 4.68
N ALA A 308 -10.72 -19.62 3.80
CA ALA A 308 -10.67 -20.07 2.42
C ALA A 308 -9.57 -21.12 2.29
N GLU A 309 -9.94 -22.34 1.94
CA GLU A 309 -9.01 -23.41 1.62
C GLU A 309 -8.85 -23.52 0.10
N VAL A 310 -7.62 -23.40 -0.37
CA VAL A 310 -7.26 -23.47 -1.79
C VAL A 310 -6.37 -24.68 -2.03
N ARG A 311 -6.75 -25.51 -3.01
CA ARG A 311 -6.00 -26.70 -3.46
C ARG A 311 -6.07 -26.80 -4.97
N GLY A 312 -4.99 -26.48 -5.68
CA GLY A 312 -5.01 -26.31 -7.12
C GLY A 312 -6.10 -25.32 -7.52
N ASP A 313 -6.99 -25.70 -8.44
CA ASP A 313 -8.11 -24.85 -8.88
C ASP A 313 -9.38 -24.99 -8.01
N GLU A 314 -9.32 -25.73 -6.91
CA GLU A 314 -10.43 -25.88 -5.96
C GLU A 314 -10.37 -24.81 -4.86
N LEU A 315 -11.51 -24.21 -4.55
CA LEU A 315 -11.70 -23.25 -3.47
C LEU A 315 -12.86 -23.68 -2.58
N THR A 316 -12.59 -23.91 -1.30
CA THR A 316 -13.60 -24.20 -0.28
C THR A 316 -13.67 -23.06 0.72
N LEU A 317 -14.88 -22.53 0.97
CA LEU A 317 -15.09 -21.49 1.97
C LEU A 317 -15.76 -22.07 3.21
N HIS A 318 -15.13 -21.86 4.37
CA HIS A 318 -15.70 -22.12 5.68
C HIS A 318 -16.11 -20.79 6.30
N VAL A 319 -17.42 -20.57 6.44
CA VAL A 319 -17.95 -19.37 7.12
C VAL A 319 -17.96 -19.65 8.62
N ASP A 320 -17.02 -19.04 9.33
CA ASP A 320 -16.86 -19.22 10.78
C ASP A 320 -17.72 -18.21 11.57
N GLY A 321 -18.06 -17.07 10.97
CA GLY A 321 -18.98 -16.11 11.57
C GLY A 321 -19.68 -15.21 10.54
N GLY A 322 -20.93 -14.84 10.84
CA GLY A 322 -21.72 -13.91 10.03
C GLY A 322 -22.50 -14.56 8.88
N ARG A 323 -22.85 -13.78 7.86
CA ARG A 323 -23.60 -14.25 6.68
C ARG A 323 -22.89 -13.84 5.39
N LEU A 324 -22.42 -14.84 4.65
CA LEU A 324 -21.78 -14.65 3.36
C LEU A 324 -22.83 -14.51 2.26
N ASP A 325 -22.88 -13.34 1.60
CA ASP A 325 -23.75 -13.06 0.46
C ASP A 325 -22.88 -12.68 -0.74
N VAL A 326 -22.59 -13.66 -1.60
CA VAL A 326 -21.64 -13.54 -2.72
C VAL A 326 -22.37 -13.88 -4.03
N ASP A 327 -22.27 -12.96 -4.98
CA ASP A 327 -22.78 -13.14 -6.34
C ASP A 327 -21.71 -13.76 -7.25
N ARG A 328 -20.43 -13.42 -7.00
CA ARG A 328 -19.30 -13.91 -7.80
C ARG A 328 -18.15 -14.34 -6.90
N LEU A 329 -17.73 -15.58 -7.07
CA LEU A 329 -16.54 -16.14 -6.44
C LEU A 329 -15.46 -16.37 -7.49
N LEU A 330 -14.27 -15.79 -7.29
CA LEU A 330 -13.15 -15.92 -8.21
C LEU A 330 -11.93 -16.54 -7.53
N LEU A 331 -11.23 -17.43 -8.24
CA LEU A 331 -9.91 -17.94 -7.88
C LEU A 331 -8.95 -17.64 -9.04
N ARG A 332 -7.85 -16.94 -8.77
CA ARG A 332 -6.84 -16.55 -9.77
C ARG A 332 -7.47 -15.88 -11.01
N GLY A 333 -8.43 -15.00 -10.75
CA GLY A 333 -9.20 -14.26 -11.76
C GLY A 333 -10.28 -15.07 -12.51
N ARG A 334 -10.47 -16.36 -12.21
CA ARG A 334 -11.44 -17.22 -12.90
C ARG A 334 -12.66 -17.49 -12.02
N PRO A 335 -13.88 -17.51 -12.57
CA PRO A 335 -15.06 -17.95 -11.84
C PRO A 335 -14.89 -19.38 -11.33
N VAL A 336 -15.17 -19.60 -10.05
CA VAL A 336 -15.24 -20.93 -9.45
C VAL A 336 -16.62 -21.52 -9.76
N ALA A 337 -16.68 -22.80 -10.14
CA ALA A 337 -17.94 -23.48 -10.38
C ALA A 337 -18.76 -23.54 -9.08
N ASP A 338 -19.99 -23.07 -9.15
CA ASP A 338 -20.82 -22.82 -7.97
C ASP A 338 -21.52 -24.12 -7.51
N ASP A 339 -20.75 -25.05 -6.93
CA ASP A 339 -21.31 -26.21 -6.22
C ASP A 339 -21.45 -25.85 -4.72
N ARG A 340 -22.39 -24.95 -4.40
CA ARG A 340 -22.57 -24.43 -3.03
C ARG A 340 -23.04 -25.52 -2.07
N SER A 341 -22.13 -26.31 -1.52
CA SER A 341 -22.35 -26.92 -0.21
C SER A 341 -21.95 -25.92 0.87
N LEU A 342 -22.85 -25.00 1.24
CA LEU A 342 -22.67 -24.13 2.42
C LEU A 342 -22.68 -25.02 3.67
N THR A 343 -21.52 -25.51 4.08
CA THR A 343 -21.34 -26.16 5.38
C THR A 343 -21.09 -25.07 6.41
N THR A 344 -22.16 -24.56 7.00
CA THR A 344 -22.06 -23.81 8.25
C THR A 344 -21.63 -24.81 9.32
N SER A 345 -20.37 -24.76 9.75
CA SER A 345 -20.00 -25.42 11.01
C SER A 345 -20.69 -24.62 12.12
N PRO A 346 -21.43 -25.25 13.05
CA PRO A 346 -21.87 -24.56 14.25
C PRO A 346 -20.61 -24.01 14.91
N SER A 347 -20.56 -22.69 15.13
CA SER A 347 -19.55 -22.14 16.00
C SER A 347 -19.74 -22.77 17.38
N ASP A 348 -18.74 -23.51 17.85
CA ASP A 348 -18.69 -23.87 19.26
C ASP A 348 -18.77 -22.56 20.05
N PRO A 349 -19.67 -22.43 21.04
CA PRO A 349 -19.79 -21.21 21.81
C PRO A 349 -18.43 -20.90 22.43
N ILE A 350 -17.90 -19.71 22.14
CA ILE A 350 -16.75 -19.14 22.85
C ILE A 350 -17.08 -19.27 24.35
N PRO A 351 -16.24 -19.95 25.16
CA PRO A 351 -16.47 -20.04 26.58
C PRO A 351 -16.57 -18.61 27.12
N GLN A 352 -17.74 -18.24 27.63
CA GLN A 352 -17.87 -17.05 28.43
C GLN A 352 -17.03 -17.29 29.69
N GLU A 353 -15.82 -16.73 29.73
CA GLU A 353 -15.14 -16.53 31.00
C GLU A 353 -16.06 -15.68 31.87
N THR A 354 -16.63 -16.33 32.88
CA THR A 354 -17.45 -15.69 33.91
C THR A 354 -16.49 -14.94 34.86
N PRO A 355 -16.92 -13.80 35.41
CA PRO A 355 -16.07 -12.65 35.75
C PRO A 355 -15.06 -12.86 36.87
#